data_AF-X1UYA4-F1
#
_entry.id   AF-X1UYA4-F1
#
_cell.length_a   1.000
_cell.length_b   1.000
_cell.length_c   1.000
_cell.angle_alpha   90.00
_cell.angle_beta   90.00
_cell.angle_gamma   90.00
#
_symmetry.space_group_name_H-M   'P 1'
#
loop_
_entity.id
_entity.type
_entity.pdbx_description
1 polymer ?
#
loop_
_entity_poly.entity_id
_entity_poly.type
_entity_poly.pdbx_seq_one_letter_code
_entity_poly.pdbx_strand_id
1 'polypeptide(L)'
;TILAARRNRKDVTLKELEDAADRTIAGPEKRSRVISPKEKEIIAYHESGHALTARMLPNADPVHKISIVARGMLGGWTRFLPSEDRHLWSKSQFNDRLTVSLGGRVAEEITFGEMTTGAQNDLEQATKLARKMVTA
;
A
#
# COMPACT_ATOMS: atom_id res chain seq x y z
N THR A 1 -10.18 21.90 5.14
CA THR A 1 -10.21 23.13 5.97
C THR A 1 -9.28 23.06 7.18
N ILE A 2 -9.40 22.09 8.11
CA ILE A 2 -8.55 22.05 9.33
C ILE A 2 -7.03 21.99 9.03
N LEU A 3 -6.60 21.23 8.02
CA LEU A 3 -5.17 21.13 7.66
C LEU A 3 -4.59 22.44 7.11
N ALA A 4 -5.35 23.16 6.27
CA ALA A 4 -4.93 24.47 5.75
C ALA A 4 -4.80 25.49 6.88
N ALA A 5 -5.77 25.53 7.79
CA ALA A 5 -5.74 26.41 8.96
C ALA A 5 -4.54 26.12 9.88
N ARG A 6 -4.25 24.84 10.18
CA ARG A 6 -3.06 24.45 10.97
C ARG A 6 -1.74 24.84 10.33
N ARG A 7 -1.70 24.96 9.00
CA ARG A 7 -0.53 25.38 8.23
C ARG A 7 -0.53 26.88 7.92
N ASN A 8 -1.46 27.63 8.52
CA ASN A 8 -1.64 29.07 8.32
C ASN A 8 -1.79 29.46 6.83
N ARG A 9 -2.49 28.61 6.05
CA ARG A 9 -2.76 28.83 4.62
C ARG A 9 -4.13 29.48 4.46
N LYS A 10 -4.20 30.47 3.56
CA LYS A 10 -5.45 31.17 3.22
C LYS A 10 -6.38 30.33 2.34
N ASP A 11 -5.79 29.49 1.50
CA ASP A 11 -6.50 28.64 0.55
C ASP A 11 -6.23 27.15 0.78
N VAL A 12 -7.21 26.31 0.43
CA VAL A 12 -7.06 24.85 0.39
C VAL A 12 -6.54 24.47 -0.98
N THR A 13 -5.35 23.87 -1.05
CA THR A 13 -4.79 23.37 -2.31
C THR A 13 -4.93 21.86 -2.41
N LEU A 14 -4.62 21.30 -3.58
CA LEU A 14 -4.62 19.85 -3.81
C LEU A 14 -3.80 19.09 -2.76
N LYS A 15 -2.68 19.66 -2.30
CA LYS A 15 -1.85 19.09 -1.24
C LYS A 15 -2.62 18.85 0.07
N GLU A 16 -3.45 19.81 0.50
CA GLU A 16 -4.25 19.65 1.70
C GLU A 16 -5.38 18.62 1.52
N LEU A 17 -5.89 18.46 0.29
CA LEU A 17 -6.87 17.44 -0.04
C LEU A 17 -6.24 16.04 -0.03
N GLU A 18 -5.07 15.87 -0.65
CA GLU A 18 -4.31 14.62 -0.63
C GLU A 18 -3.92 14.21 0.80
N ASP A 19 -3.40 15.15 1.59
CA ASP A 19 -3.04 14.88 2.99
C ASP A 19 -4.25 14.51 3.84
N ALA A 20 -5.41 15.09 3.56
CA ALA A 20 -6.67 14.74 4.22
C ALA A 20 -7.11 13.33 3.81
N ALA A 21 -7.06 12.99 2.52
CA ALA A 21 -7.41 11.66 2.03
C ALA A 21 -6.50 10.58 2.62
N ASP A 22 -5.18 10.80 2.61
CA ASP A 22 -4.21 9.90 3.22
C ASP A 22 -4.45 9.72 4.71
N ARG A 23 -4.81 10.81 5.41
CA ARG A 23 -5.14 10.74 6.84
C ARG A 23 -6.41 9.95 7.12
N THR A 24 -7.42 10.04 6.26
CA THR A 24 -8.66 9.27 6.41
C THR A 24 -8.42 7.78 6.14
N ILE A 25 -7.59 7.45 5.16
CA ILE A 25 -7.34 6.06 4.74
C ILE A 25 -6.34 5.37 5.67
N ALA A 26 -5.16 5.97 5.87
CA ALA A 26 -4.04 5.35 6.58
C ALA A 26 -3.88 5.86 8.02
N GLY A 27 -4.66 6.87 8.43
CA GLY A 27 -4.51 7.53 9.72
C GLY A 27 -3.46 8.64 9.74
N PRO A 28 -3.24 9.27 10.91
CA PRO A 28 -2.27 10.34 11.05
C PRO A 28 -0.83 9.85 10.86
N GLU A 29 0.00 10.73 10.30
CA GLU A 29 1.46 10.55 10.19
C GLU A 29 2.11 10.44 11.58
N LYS A 30 2.94 9.40 11.78
CA LYS A 30 3.67 9.17 13.03
C LYS A 30 5.06 9.81 12.99
N ARG A 31 5.12 11.12 13.22
CA ARG A 31 6.39 11.88 13.24
C ARG A 31 7.35 11.49 14.37
N SER A 32 6.82 10.95 15.47
CA SER A 32 7.62 10.53 16.63
C SER A 32 8.19 9.12 16.53
N ARG A 33 7.80 8.32 15.52
CA ARG A 33 8.33 6.97 15.36
C ARG A 33 9.74 7.07 14.79
N VAL A 34 10.73 6.69 15.60
CA VAL A 34 12.11 6.53 15.13
C VAL A 34 12.19 5.21 14.36
N ILE A 35 12.53 5.28 13.08
CA ILE A 35 12.70 4.13 12.19
C ILE A 35 14.19 4.02 11.89
N SER A 36 14.78 2.84 12.11
CA SER A 36 16.20 2.63 11.81
C SER A 36 16.45 2.71 10.29
N PRO A 37 17.68 3.07 9.85
CA PRO A 37 17.99 3.07 8.41
C PRO A 37 17.71 1.71 7.74
N LYS A 38 17.97 0.60 8.45
CA LYS A 38 17.72 -0.75 7.95
C LYS A 38 16.22 -1.05 7.83
N GLU A 39 15.42 -0.72 8.84
CA GLU A 39 13.96 -0.88 8.77
C GLU A 39 13.35 -0.03 7.65
N LYS A 40 13.84 1.19 7.46
CA LYS A 40 13.42 2.07 6.37
C LYS A 40 13.74 1.49 4.99
N GLU A 41 14.91 0.87 4.85
CA GLU A 41 15.31 0.19 3.62
C GLU A 41 14.40 -1.01 3.34
N ILE A 42 14.15 -1.86 4.34
CA ILE A 42 13.24 -3.01 4.22
C ILE A 42 11.85 -2.55 3.75
N ILE A 43 11.28 -1.53 4.40
CA ILE A 43 9.98 -0.96 4.02
C ILE A 43 10.02 -0.44 2.57
N ALA A 44 11.11 0.21 2.15
CA ALA A 44 11.23 0.72 0.79
C ALA A 44 11.20 -0.40 -0.26
N TYR A 45 11.92 -1.50 -0.04
CA TYR A 45 11.89 -2.66 -0.94
C TYR A 45 10.53 -3.37 -0.91
N HIS A 46 9.92 -3.49 0.27
CA HIS A 46 8.60 -4.08 0.42
C HIS A 46 7.54 -3.32 -0.41
N GLU A 47 7.44 -2.01 -0.23
CA GLU A 47 6.48 -1.19 -0.98
C GLU A 47 6.81 -1.16 -2.47
N SER A 48 8.10 -1.20 -2.83
CA SER A 48 8.53 -1.30 -4.22
C SER A 48 8.10 -2.63 -4.86
N GLY A 49 8.09 -3.73 -4.10
CA GLY A 49 7.60 -5.03 -4.55
C GLY A 49 6.12 -4.99 -4.96
N HIS A 50 5.27 -4.41 -4.11
CA HIS A 50 3.87 -4.19 -4.44
C HIS A 50 3.69 -3.30 -5.68
N ALA A 51 4.42 -2.19 -5.74
CA ALA A 51 4.29 -1.23 -6.82
C ALA A 51 4.76 -1.80 -8.17
N LEU A 52 5.91 -2.48 -8.18
CA LEU A 52 6.50 -3.04 -9.38
C LEU A 52 5.62 -4.17 -9.93
N THR A 53 5.16 -5.09 -9.09
CA THR A 53 4.27 -6.18 -9.51
C THR A 53 2.96 -5.62 -10.08
N ALA A 54 2.34 -4.65 -9.42
CA ALA A 54 1.12 -4.03 -9.93
C ALA A 54 1.34 -3.29 -11.26
N ARG A 55 2.49 -2.67 -11.45
CA ARG A 55 2.82 -1.97 -12.70
C ARG A 55 3.06 -2.92 -13.88
N MET A 56 3.51 -4.15 -13.63
CA MET A 56 3.84 -5.15 -14.65
C MET A 56 2.66 -6.04 -15.03
N LEU A 57 1.69 -6.21 -14.13
CA LEU A 57 0.55 -7.11 -14.34
C LEU A 57 -0.59 -6.39 -15.08
N PRO A 58 -1.16 -7.00 -16.14
CA PRO A 58 -2.13 -6.32 -17.00
C PRO A 58 -3.48 -6.07 -16.33
N ASN A 59 -3.87 -6.87 -15.33
CA ASN A 59 -5.19 -6.75 -14.68
C ASN A 59 -5.12 -6.13 -13.28
N ALA A 60 -3.92 -5.74 -12.82
CA ALA A 60 -3.75 -5.10 -11.52
C ALA A 60 -4.25 -3.65 -11.54
N ASP A 61 -4.75 -3.20 -10.38
CA ASP A 61 -5.15 -1.80 -10.21
C ASP A 61 -3.89 -0.91 -10.29
N PRO A 62 -3.94 0.23 -10.99
CA PRO A 62 -2.76 1.08 -11.17
C PRO A 62 -2.30 1.70 -9.85
N VAL A 63 -0.98 1.80 -9.69
CA VAL A 63 -0.35 2.46 -8.53
C VAL A 63 -0.59 3.96 -8.61
N HIS A 64 -1.23 4.51 -7.60
CA HIS A 64 -1.46 5.95 -7.46
C HIS A 64 -0.38 6.63 -6.62
N LYS A 65 0.05 5.98 -5.53
CA LYS A 65 1.02 6.55 -4.60
C LYS A 65 1.79 5.45 -3.87
N ILE A 66 3.07 5.68 -3.64
CA ILE A 66 3.95 4.83 -2.82
C ILE A 66 4.53 5.71 -1.72
N SER A 67 4.52 5.24 -0.48
CA SER A 67 5.05 6.01 0.65
C SER A 67 5.64 5.10 1.72
N ILE A 68 6.89 5.37 2.08
CA ILE A 68 7.59 4.74 3.21
C ILE A 68 7.41 5.52 4.53
N VAL A 69 6.54 6.54 4.52
CA VAL A 69 6.22 7.33 5.72
C VAL A 69 5.16 6.61 6.54
N ALA A 70 5.51 6.27 7.78
CA ALA A 70 4.61 5.58 8.69
C ALA A 70 3.37 6.40 9.04
N ARG A 71 2.20 5.76 8.94
CA ARG A 71 0.88 6.34 9.23
C ARG A 71 0.04 5.34 10.00
N GLY A 72 -0.60 5.77 11.08
CA GLY A 72 -1.43 4.88 11.90
C GLY A 72 -0.66 3.62 12.35
N MET A 73 -1.14 2.43 11.93
CA MET A 73 -0.47 1.14 12.19
C MET A 73 0.50 0.73 11.07
N LEU A 74 0.50 1.42 9.94
CA LEU A 74 1.29 1.09 8.74
C LEU A 74 2.71 1.66 8.84
N GLY A 75 3.71 0.86 8.45
CA GLY A 75 5.12 1.25 8.36
C GLY A 75 5.46 1.94 7.03
N GLY A 76 4.92 1.41 5.95
CA GLY A 76 4.84 1.99 4.61
C GLY A 76 3.49 1.60 3.99
N TRP A 77 3.18 2.12 2.80
CA TRP A 77 2.01 1.68 2.05
C TRP A 77 2.09 2.05 0.56
N THR A 78 1.46 1.19 -0.24
CA THR A 78 1.24 1.36 -1.67
C THR A 78 -0.26 1.50 -1.92
N ARG A 79 -0.66 2.66 -2.46
CA ARG A 79 -2.06 2.97 -2.78
C ARG A 79 -2.34 2.67 -4.23
N PHE A 80 -3.33 1.83 -4.47
CA PHE A 80 -3.89 1.55 -5.78
C PHE A 80 -5.16 2.37 -6.00
N LEU A 81 -5.43 2.75 -7.25
CA LEU A 81 -6.65 3.44 -7.64
C LEU A 81 -7.37 2.62 -8.72
N PRO A 82 -8.41 1.86 -8.37
CA PRO A 82 -9.19 1.10 -9.36
C PRO A 82 -9.71 2.04 -10.46
N SER A 83 -9.60 1.60 -11.71
CA SER A 83 -10.08 2.38 -12.86
C SER A 83 -11.61 2.38 -12.99
N GLU A 84 -12.27 1.41 -12.38
CA GLU A 84 -13.72 1.23 -12.43
C GLU A 84 -14.21 0.52 -11.17
N ASP A 85 -15.48 0.75 -10.81
CA ASP A 85 -16.14 0.01 -9.72
C ASP A 85 -16.57 -1.38 -10.22
N ARG A 86 -15.80 -2.41 -9.84
CA ARG A 86 -16.02 -3.80 -10.28
C ARG A 86 -16.91 -4.58 -9.32
N HIS A 87 -18.02 -5.09 -9.86
CA HIS A 87 -18.91 -6.02 -9.15
C HIS A 87 -18.61 -7.48 -9.50
N LEU A 88 -18.00 -7.72 -10.66
CA LEU A 88 -17.60 -9.04 -11.15
C LEU A 88 -16.09 -9.06 -11.33
N TRP A 89 -15.48 -10.19 -10.96
CA TRP A 89 -14.04 -10.39 -11.00
C TRP A 89 -13.72 -11.67 -11.76
N SER A 90 -12.85 -11.57 -12.75
CA SER A 90 -12.31 -12.71 -13.47
C SER A 90 -11.22 -13.41 -12.65
N LYS A 91 -10.98 -14.69 -12.94
CA LYS A 91 -9.87 -15.44 -12.35
C LYS A 91 -8.51 -14.77 -12.59
N SER A 92 -8.30 -14.18 -13.76
CA SER A 92 -7.05 -13.47 -14.09
C SER A 92 -6.84 -12.23 -13.22
N GLN A 93 -7.89 -11.44 -12.99
CA GLN A 93 -7.82 -10.29 -12.07
C GLN A 93 -7.54 -10.73 -10.63
N PHE A 94 -8.15 -11.83 -10.18
CA PHE A 94 -7.85 -12.37 -8.86
C PHE A 94 -6.40 -12.85 -8.72
N ASN A 95 -5.88 -13.55 -9.74
CA ASN A 95 -4.48 -13.99 -9.77
C ASN A 95 -3.54 -12.79 -9.69
N ASP A 96 -3.75 -11.76 -10.53
CA ASP A 96 -2.88 -10.59 -10.53
C ASP A 96 -2.93 -9.86 -9.17
N ARG A 97 -4.12 -9.74 -8.57
CA ARG A 97 -4.27 -9.14 -7.24
C ARG A 97 -3.57 -9.95 -6.15
N LEU A 98 -3.62 -11.29 -6.21
CA LEU A 98 -2.85 -12.16 -5.31
C LEU A 98 -1.34 -11.94 -5.49
N THR A 99 -0.86 -11.89 -6.73
CA THR A 99 0.55 -11.63 -7.03
C THR A 99 1.00 -10.28 -6.48
N VAL A 100 0.20 -9.23 -6.64
CA VAL A 100 0.50 -7.91 -6.06
C VAL A 100 0.56 -7.97 -4.54
N SER A 101 -0.41 -8.63 -3.87
CA SER A 101 -0.39 -8.78 -2.41
C SER A 101 0.84 -9.51 -1.89
N LEU A 102 1.40 -10.45 -2.66
CA LEU A 102 2.60 -11.19 -2.25
C LEU A 102 3.91 -10.49 -2.67
N GLY A 103 3.82 -9.47 -3.53
CA GLY A 103 4.98 -8.80 -4.12
C GLY A 103 5.93 -8.17 -3.10
N GLY A 104 5.40 -7.54 -2.04
CA GLY A 104 6.24 -6.94 -1.00
C GLY A 104 7.08 -7.95 -0.24
N ARG A 105 6.47 -9.08 0.16
CA ARG A 105 7.17 -10.17 0.85
C ARG A 105 8.26 -10.80 -0.03
N VAL A 106 7.97 -11.03 -1.31
CA VAL A 106 8.96 -11.58 -2.26
C VAL A 106 10.10 -10.61 -2.50
N ALA A 107 9.84 -9.30 -2.54
CA ALA A 107 10.87 -8.30 -2.69
C ALA A 107 11.85 -8.27 -1.50
N GLU A 108 11.34 -8.48 -0.27
CA GLU A 108 12.19 -8.66 0.91
C GLU A 108 13.08 -9.90 0.77
N GLU A 109 12.49 -11.04 0.44
CA GLU A 109 13.19 -12.33 0.33
C GLU A 109 14.31 -12.29 -0.71
N ILE A 110 14.04 -11.73 -1.90
CA ILE A 110 15.04 -11.63 -2.99
C ILE A 110 16.18 -10.69 -2.60
N THR A 111 15.88 -9.58 -1.91
CA THR A 111 16.86 -8.52 -1.64
C THR A 111 17.70 -8.81 -0.41
N PHE A 112 17.09 -9.35 0.65
CA PHE A 112 17.72 -9.53 1.95
C PHE A 112 17.98 -10.98 2.32
N GLY A 113 17.43 -11.95 1.56
CA GLY A 113 17.55 -13.37 1.87
C GLY A 113 16.73 -13.81 3.09
N GLU A 114 15.89 -12.93 3.63
CA GLU A 114 15.01 -13.19 4.77
C GLU A 114 13.69 -12.43 4.61
N MET A 115 12.63 -12.97 5.22
CA MET A 115 11.31 -12.35 5.25
C MET A 115 11.04 -11.79 6.64
N THR A 116 10.39 -10.63 6.70
CA THR A 116 9.98 -10.03 7.97
C THR A 116 8.53 -10.34 8.32
N THR A 117 8.12 -9.95 9.52
CA THR A 117 6.72 -9.97 9.95
C THR A 117 5.88 -8.84 9.36
N GLY A 118 6.47 -7.93 8.58
CA GLY A 118 5.79 -6.79 7.98
C GLY A 118 4.65 -7.16 7.03
N ALA A 119 4.76 -8.31 6.36
CA ALA A 119 3.79 -8.81 5.38
C ALA A 119 2.52 -9.45 5.97
N GLN A 120 2.28 -9.36 7.29
CA GLN A 120 1.17 -10.06 7.95
C GLN A 120 -0.19 -9.70 7.35
N ASN A 121 -0.47 -8.40 7.17
CA ASN A 121 -1.74 -7.95 6.60
C ASN A 121 -1.89 -8.40 5.14
N ASP A 122 -0.82 -8.38 4.35
CA ASP A 122 -0.88 -8.77 2.94
C ASP A 122 -1.17 -10.26 2.77
N LEU A 123 -0.59 -11.09 3.64
CA LEU A 123 -0.90 -12.52 3.72
C LEU A 123 -2.34 -12.79 4.15
N GLU A 124 -2.85 -12.02 5.11
CA GLU A 124 -4.25 -12.12 5.53
C GLU A 124 -5.20 -11.77 4.37
N GLN A 125 -4.93 -10.68 3.65
CA GLN A 125 -5.73 -10.27 2.50
C GLN A 125 -5.62 -11.28 1.35
N ALA A 126 -4.41 -11.76 1.05
CA ALA A 126 -4.20 -12.78 0.03
C ALA A 126 -4.95 -14.08 0.36
N THR A 127 -4.92 -14.52 1.62
CA THR A 127 -5.66 -15.71 2.07
C THR A 127 -7.16 -15.52 1.90
N LYS A 128 -7.71 -14.37 2.32
CA LYS A 128 -9.13 -14.06 2.14
C LYS A 128 -9.52 -14.05 0.66
N LEU A 129 -8.67 -13.47 -0.19
CA LEU A 129 -8.88 -13.39 -1.61
C LEU A 129 -8.87 -14.78 -2.27
N ALA A 130 -7.87 -15.60 -1.96
CA ALA A 130 -7.75 -16.96 -2.45
C ALA A 130 -8.96 -17.82 -2.02
N ARG A 131 -9.43 -17.68 -0.78
CA ARG A 131 -10.64 -18.38 -0.32
C ARG A 131 -11.87 -17.99 -1.14
N LYS A 132 -12.06 -16.70 -1.42
CA LYS A 132 -13.17 -16.21 -2.26
C LYS A 132 -13.14 -16.81 -3.66
N MET A 133 -11.97 -17.05 -4.24
CA MET A 133 -11.86 -17.65 -5.58
C MET A 133 -12.37 -19.10 -5.65
N VAL A 134 -12.45 -19.79 -4.52
CA VAL A 134 -12.81 -21.21 -4.45
C VAL A 134 -14.24 -21.41 -3.94
N THR A 135 -14.66 -20.60 -2.97
CA THR A 135 -15.95 -20.78 -2.29
C THR A 135 -17.07 -19.89 -2.82
N ALA A 136 -16.77 -18.92 -3.68
CA ALA A 136 -17.75 -18.00 -4.26
C ALA A 136 -18.09 -18.36 -5.71
#